data_AF-A0A8T5L4E2-F1
#
_entry.id   AF-A0A8T5L4E2-F1
#
_cell.length_a   1.000
_cell.length_b   1.000
_cell.length_c   1.000
_cell.angle_alpha   90.00
_cell.angle_beta   90.00
_cell.angle_gamma   90.00
#
_symmetry.space_group_name_H-M   'P 1'
#
loop_
_entity.id
_entity.type
_entity.pdbx_description
1 polymer ?
#
loop_
_entity_poly.entity_id
_entity_poly.type
_entity_poly.pdbx_seq_one_letter_code
_entity_poly.pdbx_strand_id
1 'polypeptide(L)'
;MSFMLIILGAIDIIAGIVLTLTGIVSFADNQLVFILAIIFILKSLYSLVTAMAAGFFFDVLGWFDLFAGFILLLATWEITFGFVIWIGIIMIIKGIYSIVMGLVA
;
A
#
# COMPACT_ATOMS: atom_id res chain seq x y z
N MET A 1 14.07 13.84 -7.05
CA MET A 1 13.11 12.74 -7.36
C MET A 1 13.46 11.47 -6.60
N SER A 2 14.73 11.10 -6.51
CA SER A 2 15.23 9.88 -5.85
C SER A 2 14.81 9.72 -4.38
N PHE A 3 14.94 10.78 -3.56
CA PHE A 3 14.55 10.73 -2.15
C PHE A 3 13.05 10.48 -1.92
N MET A 4 12.19 10.99 -2.82
CA MET A 4 10.75 10.79 -2.74
C MET A 4 10.37 9.32 -3.00
N LEU A 5 11.05 8.65 -3.94
CA LEU A 5 10.84 7.24 -4.25
C LEU A 5 11.23 6.32 -3.08
N ILE A 6 12.25 6.70 -2.31
CA ILE A 6 12.69 5.96 -1.12
C ILE A 6 11.62 6.06 -0.02
N ILE A 7 11.09 7.25 0.25
CA ILE A 7 10.02 7.43 1.26
C ILE A 7 8.76 6.67 0.84
N LEU A 8 8.36 6.79 -0.41
CA LEU A 8 7.17 6.09 -0.93
C LEU A 8 7.33 4.58 -0.82
N GLY A 9 8.51 4.05 -1.15
CA GLY A 9 8.82 2.63 -1.04
C GLY A 9 8.86 2.14 0.41
N ALA A 10 9.38 2.95 1.35
CA ALA A 10 9.34 2.62 2.77
C ALA A 10 7.89 2.53 3.30
N ILE A 11 7.03 3.46 2.87
CA ILE A 11 5.59 3.44 3.20
C ILE A 11 4.93 2.18 2.65
N ASP A 12 5.26 1.77 1.42
CA ASP A 12 4.73 0.55 0.79
C ASP A 12 5.17 -0.72 1.52
N ILE A 13 6.41 -0.78 1.98
CA ILE A 13 6.92 -1.88 2.80
C ILE A 13 6.17 -1.93 4.14
N ILE A 14 5.99 -0.79 4.82
CA ILE A 14 5.27 -0.76 6.11
C ILE A 14 3.83 -1.26 5.93
N ALA A 15 3.10 -0.73 4.94
CA ALA A 15 1.75 -1.18 4.66
C ALA A 15 1.70 -2.66 4.28
N GLY A 16 2.63 -3.12 3.44
CA GLY A 16 2.75 -4.52 3.08
C GLY A 16 2.99 -5.42 4.29
N ILE A 17 3.90 -5.05 5.20
CA ILE A 17 4.17 -5.78 6.45
C ILE A 17 2.90 -5.86 7.31
N VAL A 18 2.24 -4.73 7.57
CA VAL A 18 1.01 -4.68 8.38
C VAL A 18 -0.07 -5.58 7.75
N LEU A 19 -0.21 -5.53 6.43
CA LEU A 19 -1.19 -6.31 5.68
C LEU A 19 -0.86 -7.82 5.67
N THR A 20 0.41 -8.22 5.61
CA THR A 20 0.77 -9.63 5.86
C THR A 20 0.47 -10.07 7.29
N LEU A 21 0.72 -9.20 8.27
CA LEU A 21 0.49 -9.51 9.67
C LEU A 21 -1.00 -9.63 9.98
N THR A 22 -1.89 -8.87 9.32
CA THR A 22 -3.34 -8.98 9.53
C THR A 22 -3.89 -10.35 9.13
N GLY A 23 -3.19 -11.11 8.29
CA GLY A 23 -3.52 -12.49 7.98
C GLY A 23 -3.14 -13.51 9.07
N ILE A 24 -2.37 -13.10 10.07
CA ILE A 24 -1.84 -13.97 11.14
C ILE A 24 -2.33 -13.51 12.53
N VAL A 25 -2.42 -12.19 12.74
CA VAL A 25 -2.76 -11.54 14.01
C VAL A 25 -3.91 -10.57 13.77
N SER A 26 -4.91 -10.57 14.66
CA SER A 26 -6.00 -9.58 14.60
C SER A 26 -5.48 -8.20 15.01
N PHE A 27 -5.81 -7.19 14.20
CA PHE A 27 -5.56 -5.78 14.49
C PHE A 27 -6.87 -5.01 14.75
N ALA A 28 -7.90 -5.71 15.25
CA ALA A 28 -9.17 -5.11 15.62
C ALA A 28 -8.96 -3.85 16.48
N ASP A 29 -9.71 -2.80 16.15
CA ASP A 29 -9.72 -1.51 16.87
C ASP A 29 -8.35 -0.79 16.97
N ASN A 30 -7.35 -1.21 16.20
CA ASN A 30 -6.05 -0.54 16.20
C ASN A 30 -6.10 0.76 15.39
N GLN A 31 -6.14 1.88 16.11
CA GLN A 31 -6.20 3.23 15.52
C GLN A 31 -5.04 3.53 14.57
N LEU A 32 -3.85 2.95 14.79
CA LEU A 32 -2.70 3.15 13.89
C LEU A 32 -2.92 2.47 12.55
N VAL A 33 -3.47 1.26 12.54
CA VAL A 33 -3.79 0.52 11.30
C VAL A 33 -4.88 1.24 10.52
N PHE A 34 -5.88 1.79 11.22
CA PHE A 34 -6.93 2.60 10.60
C PHE A 34 -6.39 3.87 9.94
N ILE A 35 -5.55 4.63 10.64
CA ILE A 35 -4.92 5.84 10.09
C ILE A 35 -4.04 5.47 8.88
N LEU A 36 -3.26 4.39 8.99
CA LEU A 36 -2.41 3.91 7.92
C LEU A 36 -3.22 3.51 6.68
N ALA A 37 -4.35 2.83 6.87
CA ALA A 37 -5.28 2.48 5.79
C ALA A 37 -5.80 3.74 5.05
N ILE A 38 -6.23 4.76 5.80
CA ILE A 38 -6.72 6.02 5.22
C ILE A 38 -5.62 6.73 4.44
N ILE A 39 -4.42 6.85 5.01
CA ILE A 39 -3.27 7.48 4.32
C ILE A 39 -2.99 6.77 3.00
N PHE A 40 -3.06 5.44 2.99
CA PHE A 40 -2.83 4.63 1.81
C PHE A 40 -3.89 4.81 0.73
N ILE A 41 -5.17 4.87 1.11
CA ILE A 41 -6.28 5.15 0.20
C ILE A 41 -6.11 6.55 -0.40
N LEU A 42 -5.79 7.57 0.40
CA LEU A 42 -5.59 8.94 -0.10
C LEU A 42 -4.38 9.04 -1.04
N LYS A 43 -3.26 8.40 -0.68
CA LYS A 43 -2.05 8.31 -1.52
C LYS A 43 -2.35 7.68 -2.87
N SER A 44 -3.07 6.56 -2.88
CA SER A 44 -3.40 5.82 -4.11
C SER A 44 -4.41 6.56 -4.98
N LEU A 45 -5.41 7.22 -4.39
CA LEU A 45 -6.31 8.10 -5.13
C LEU A 45 -5.55 9.26 -5.79
N TYR A 46 -4.60 9.87 -5.08
CA TYR A 46 -3.75 10.91 -5.67
C TYR A 46 -2.90 10.37 -6.84
N SER A 47 -2.31 9.17 -6.69
CA SER A 47 -1.57 8.50 -7.78
C SER A 47 -2.45 8.26 -9.01
N LEU A 48 -3.65 7.72 -8.82
CA LEU A 48 -4.58 7.44 -9.92
C LEU A 48 -5.01 8.73 -10.64
N VAL A 49 -5.32 9.80 -9.91
CA VAL A 49 -5.71 11.09 -10.49
C VAL A 49 -4.57 11.71 -11.28
N THR A 50 -3.35 11.66 -10.76
CA THR A 50 -2.16 12.18 -11.45
C THR A 50 -1.80 11.36 -12.68
N ALA A 51 -1.94 10.02 -12.62
CA ALA A 51 -1.74 9.15 -13.78
C ALA A 51 -2.77 9.42 -14.88
N MET A 52 -4.05 9.57 -14.54
CA MET A 52 -5.11 9.96 -15.49
C MET A 52 -4.82 11.32 -16.13
N ALA A 53 -4.37 12.30 -15.35
CA ALA A 53 -3.98 13.62 -15.87
C ALA A 53 -2.80 13.55 -16.84
N ALA A 54 -1.90 12.57 -16.67
CA ALA A 54 -0.77 12.31 -17.56
C ALA A 54 -1.14 11.43 -18.78
N GLY A 55 -2.40 11.04 -18.94
CA GLY A 55 -2.86 10.17 -20.04
C GLY A 55 -2.64 8.67 -19.82
N PHE A 56 -2.18 8.27 -18.63
CA PHE A 56 -2.04 6.87 -18.20
C PHE A 56 -3.29 6.41 -17.45
N PHE A 57 -4.29 5.92 -18.19
CA PHE A 57 -5.58 5.50 -17.64
C PHE A 57 -5.53 4.14 -16.90
N PHE A 58 -4.54 3.30 -17.21
CA PHE A 58 -4.37 1.97 -16.60
C PHE A 58 -3.15 1.94 -15.67
N ASP A 59 -3.14 2.80 -14.65
CA ASP A 59 -2.15 2.71 -13.57
C ASP A 59 -2.48 1.52 -12.65
N VAL A 60 -2.10 0.33 -13.11
CA VAL A 60 -2.27 -0.94 -12.38
C VAL A 60 -1.65 -0.84 -10.99
N LEU A 61 -0.52 -0.16 -10.84
CA LEU A 61 0.18 -0.01 -9.57
C LEU A 61 -0.60 0.87 -8.59
N GLY A 62 -1.24 1.93 -9.06
CA GLY A 62 -2.12 2.78 -8.25
C GLY A 62 -3.38 2.04 -7.78
N TRP A 63 -3.97 1.20 -8.64
CA TRP A 63 -5.11 0.35 -8.26
C TRP A 63 -4.74 -0.70 -7.21
N PHE A 64 -3.54 -1.29 -7.29
CA PHE A 64 -3.04 -2.22 -6.27
C PHE A 64 -2.90 -1.55 -4.90
N ASP A 65 -2.37 -0.32 -4.85
CA ASP A 65 -2.24 0.42 -3.59
C ASP A 65 -3.60 0.79 -3.00
N LEU A 66 -4.55 1.17 -3.85
CA LEU A 66 -5.93 1.43 -3.44
C LEU A 66 -6.55 0.17 -2.82
N PHE A 67 -6.41 -0.98 -3.50
CA PHE A 67 -6.95 -2.24 -3.03
C PHE A 67 -6.31 -2.68 -1.70
N ALA A 68 -4.99 -2.52 -1.56
CA ALA A 68 -4.28 -2.78 -0.30
C ALA A 68 -4.78 -1.87 0.83
N GLY A 69 -5.00 -0.58 0.56
CA GLY A 69 -5.57 0.36 1.51
C GLY A 69 -6.98 -0.04 1.97
N PHE A 70 -7.84 -0.46 1.04
CA PHE A 70 -9.18 -0.97 1.37
C PHE A 70 -9.14 -2.25 2.21
N ILE A 71 -8.22 -3.16 1.91
CA ILE A 71 -8.05 -4.39 2.70
C ILE A 71 -7.54 -4.09 4.11
N LEU A 72 -6.58 -3.16 4.24
CA LEU A 72 -6.12 -2.67 5.54
C LEU A 72 -7.26 -2.05 6.34
N LEU A 73 -8.15 -1.29 5.68
CA LEU A 73 -9.34 -0.74 6.32
C LEU A 73 -10.29 -1.84 6.79
N LEU A 74 -10.57 -2.83 5.95
CA LEU A 74 -11.41 -3.98 6.30
C LEU A 74 -10.82 -4.81 7.46
N ALA A 75 -9.49 -4.92 7.52
CA ALA A 75 -8.81 -5.62 8.61
C ALA A 75 -9.03 -4.95 9.98
N THR A 76 -9.36 -3.65 10.03
CA THR A 76 -9.72 -2.97 11.30
C THR A 76 -11.04 -3.45 11.88
N TRP A 77 -11.92 -4.03 11.05
CA TRP A 77 -13.19 -4.65 11.44
C TRP A 77 -13.13 -6.17 11.46
N GLU A 78 -11.92 -6.75 11.56
CA GLU A 78 -11.69 -8.21 11.54
C GLU A 78 -12.11 -8.93 10.25
N ILE A 79 -12.39 -8.18 9.18
CA ILE A 79 -12.70 -8.75 7.87
C ILE A 79 -11.37 -9.03 7.16
N THR A 80 -10.91 -10.28 7.28
CA THR A 80 -9.69 -10.75 6.64
C THR A 80 -9.98 -11.88 5.67
N PHE A 81 -9.19 -11.96 4.59
CA PHE A 81 -9.29 -13.02 3.59
C PHE A 81 -7.95 -13.75 3.47
N GLY A 82 -7.97 -15.04 3.11
CA GLY A 82 -6.72 -15.81 2.96
C GLY A 82 -5.76 -15.26 1.91
N PHE A 83 -6.24 -14.44 0.96
CA PHE A 83 -5.41 -13.81 -0.06
C PHE A 83 -4.67 -12.53 0.40
N VAL A 84 -5.04 -11.99 1.57
CA VAL A 84 -4.49 -10.74 2.13
C VAL A 84 -2.97 -10.84 2.31
N ILE A 85 -2.48 -12.00 2.78
CA ILE A 85 -1.04 -12.27 2.94
C ILE A 85 -0.27 -12.07 1.62
N TRP A 86 -0.81 -12.56 0.50
CA TRP A 86 -0.17 -12.46 -0.81
C TRP A 86 -0.11 -11.01 -1.30
N ILE A 87 -1.14 -10.21 -1.02
CA ILE A 87 -1.15 -8.78 -1.34
C ILE A 87 -0.08 -8.03 -0.54
N GLY A 88 0.07 -8.37 0.75
CA GLY A 88 1.11 -7.80 1.59
C GLY A 88 2.52 -8.11 1.06
N ILE A 89 2.76 -9.34 0.62
CA ILE A 89 4.04 -9.74 0.00
C ILE A 89 4.30 -8.94 -1.29
N ILE A 90 3.31 -8.79 -2.17
CA ILE A 90 3.44 -8.00 -3.40
C ILE A 90 3.77 -6.54 -3.09
N MET A 91 3.12 -5.96 -2.07
CA MET A 91 3.39 -4.60 -1.60
C MET A 91 4.83 -4.43 -1.09
N ILE A 92 5.34 -5.40 -0.33
CA ILE A 92 6.73 -5.38 0.14
C ILE A 92 7.70 -5.41 -1.05
N ILE A 93 7.49 -6.31 -2.02
CA ILE A 93 8.34 -6.40 -3.21
C ILE A 93 8.33 -5.09 -4.00
N LYS A 94 7.13 -4.51 -4.20
CA LYS A 94 6.97 -3.21 -4.87
C LYS A 94 7.71 -2.09 -4.13
N GLY A 95 7.59 -2.03 -2.80
CA GLY A 95 8.28 -1.03 -2.00
C GLY A 95 9.79 -1.15 -2.06
N ILE A 96 10.33 -2.39 -2.03
CA ILE A 96 11.76 -2.65 -2.26
C ILE A 96 12.19 -2.14 -3.64
N TYR A 97 11.43 -2.45 -4.68
CA TYR A 97 11.71 -1.97 -6.04
C TYR A 97 11.76 -0.44 -6.10
N SER A 98 10.80 0.26 -5.48
CA SER A 98 10.78 1.73 -5.43
C SER A 98 12.01 2.31 -4.72
N ILE A 99 12.46 1.69 -3.63
CA ILE A 99 13.68 2.11 -2.92
C ILE A 99 14.90 1.91 -3.80
N VAL A 100 15.05 0.74 -4.44
CA VAL A 100 16.18 0.45 -5.33
C VAL A 100 16.23 1.46 -6.49
N MET A 101 15.10 1.73 -7.14
CA MET A 101 15.03 2.74 -8.19
C MET A 101 15.37 4.14 -7.67
N GLY A 102 14.93 4.49 -6.46
CA GLY A 102 15.27 5.74 -5.80
C GLY A 102 16.74 5.87 -5.36
N LEU A 103 17.48 4.77 -5.23
CA LEU A 103 18.92 4.77 -4.96
C LEU A 103 19.77 4.84 -6.24
N VAL A 104 19.25 4.32 -7.35
CA VAL A 104 19.93 4.27 -8.65
C VAL A 104 19.70 5.55 -9.48
N ALA A 105 18.58 6.24 -9.26
CA ALA A 105 18.17 7.46 -9.99
C ALA A 105 18.72 8.76 -9.40
#